data_AF-A0A564SVI9-F1
#
_entry.id   AF-A0A564SVI9-F1
#
_cell.length_a   1.000
_cell.length_b   1.000
_cell.length_c   1.000
_cell.angle_alpha   90.00
_cell.angle_beta   90.00
_cell.angle_gamma   90.00
#
_symmetry.space_group_name_H-M   'P 1'
#
loop_
_entity.id
_entity.type
_entity.pdbx_description
1 polymer ?
#
loop_
_entity_poly.entity_id
_entity_poly.type
_entity_poly.pdbx_seq_one_letter_code
_entity_poly.pdbx_strand_id
1 'polypeptide(L)'
;MVWAVLECFMPSRQSRGLYFVFCPLFVSGGVLFNDLAAHYSGAQLALMQAKYIGMFQAGWFVESMWSQTLVIHMIRTPKLPFIQSRASAPVTLLTMTGIAVLTIIPFTPFGTALGFVALPAAYFAYLIPCILLYMVLATSLKKAYVRHYGELL
;
A
#
# COMPACT_ATOMS: atom_id res chain seq x y z
N MET A 1 15.23 3.61 -14.71
CA MET A 1 15.65 2.22 -14.39
C MET A 1 15.29 1.80 -12.96
N VAL A 2 15.65 2.57 -11.92
CA VAL A 2 15.22 2.30 -10.50
C VAL A 2 13.69 2.25 -10.34
N TRP A 3 12.97 3.09 -11.09
CA TRP A 3 11.51 3.23 -11.06
C TRP A 3 10.77 1.95 -11.53
N ALA A 4 11.21 1.36 -12.65
CA ALA A 4 10.64 0.11 -13.17
C ALA A 4 10.97 -1.11 -12.29
N VAL A 5 12.14 -1.11 -11.62
CA VAL A 5 12.52 -2.20 -10.70
C VAL A 5 11.65 -2.19 -9.44
N LEU A 6 11.34 -1.00 -8.88
CA LEU A 6 10.47 -0.89 -7.71
C LEU A 6 9.01 -1.22 -8.04
N GLU A 7 8.46 -0.74 -9.16
CA GLU A 7 7.09 -1.09 -9.60
C GLU A 7 6.94 -2.53 -10.08
N CYS A 8 8.00 -3.20 -10.55
CA CYS A 8 7.90 -4.60 -10.92
C CYS A 8 7.98 -5.53 -9.69
N PHE A 9 8.72 -5.12 -8.64
CA PHE A 9 8.95 -5.96 -7.44
C PHE A 9 7.96 -5.73 -6.29
N MET A 10 7.54 -4.48 -6.02
CA MET A 10 6.74 -4.13 -4.85
C MET A 10 5.24 -4.35 -5.02
N PRO A 11 4.56 -3.81 -6.06
CA PRO A 11 3.14 -4.04 -6.30
C PRO A 11 2.84 -5.54 -6.39
N SER A 12 3.71 -6.31 -7.05
CA SER A 12 3.53 -7.74 -7.14
C SER A 12 3.71 -8.46 -5.79
N ARG A 13 4.70 -8.13 -4.94
CA ARG A 13 4.90 -8.83 -3.64
C ARG A 13 3.95 -8.39 -2.53
N GLN A 14 3.67 -7.11 -2.39
CA GLN A 14 2.86 -6.60 -1.29
C GLN A 14 1.35 -6.82 -1.55
N SER A 15 0.90 -6.67 -2.81
CA SER A 15 -0.46 -7.09 -3.21
C SER A 15 -0.65 -8.60 -3.14
N ARG A 16 0.41 -9.41 -3.35
CA ARG A 16 0.36 -10.86 -3.06
C ARG A 16 0.16 -11.13 -1.57
N GLY A 17 0.86 -10.44 -0.67
CA GLY A 17 0.66 -10.57 0.77
C GLY A 17 -0.77 -10.18 1.20
N LEU A 18 -1.28 -9.06 0.68
CA LEU A 18 -2.65 -8.62 0.89
C LEU A 18 -3.66 -9.69 0.42
N TYR A 19 -3.50 -10.19 -0.81
CA TYR A 19 -4.42 -11.15 -1.40
C TYR A 19 -4.38 -12.54 -0.77
N PHE A 20 -3.19 -13.06 -0.44
CA PHE A 20 -3.01 -14.44 0.03
C PHE A 20 -3.00 -14.60 1.55
N VAL A 21 -2.71 -13.54 2.31
CA VAL A 21 -2.63 -13.60 3.77
C VAL A 21 -3.73 -12.77 4.40
N PHE A 22 -3.89 -11.51 3.96
CA PHE A 22 -4.79 -10.58 4.63
C PHE A 22 -6.26 -10.78 4.26
N CYS A 23 -6.56 -10.91 2.96
CA CYS A 23 -7.91 -11.19 2.48
C CYS A 23 -8.54 -12.47 3.05
N PRO A 24 -7.86 -13.63 3.06
CA PRO A 24 -8.45 -14.84 3.61
C PRO A 24 -8.59 -14.75 5.13
N LEU A 25 -7.62 -14.16 5.84
CA LEU A 25 -7.67 -14.06 7.31
C LEU A 25 -8.87 -13.24 7.82
N PHE A 26 -9.22 -12.15 7.14
CA PHE A 26 -10.28 -11.23 7.61
C PHE A 26 -11.64 -11.41 6.93
N VAL A 27 -11.70 -11.98 5.72
CA VAL A 27 -12.98 -12.18 5.01
C VAL A 27 -13.55 -13.57 5.23
N SER A 28 -12.70 -14.60 5.19
CA SER A 28 -13.15 -16.00 5.11
C SER A 28 -12.63 -16.90 6.23
N GLY A 29 -11.85 -16.35 7.18
CA GLY A 29 -11.26 -17.09 8.30
C GLY A 29 -10.04 -17.96 7.93
N GLY A 30 -9.39 -17.68 6.80
CA GLY A 30 -8.20 -18.39 6.31
C GLY A 30 -8.38 -19.11 4.97
N VAL A 31 -9.59 -19.12 4.40
CA VAL A 31 -9.89 -19.80 3.14
C VAL A 31 -9.57 -18.91 1.94
N LEU A 32 -8.75 -19.39 1.00
CA LEU A 32 -8.40 -18.63 -0.21
C LEU A 32 -9.63 -18.43 -1.11
N PHE A 33 -9.57 -17.39 -1.96
CA PHE A 33 -10.67 -17.05 -2.88
C PHE A 33 -11.10 -18.23 -3.76
N ASN A 34 -10.15 -19.04 -4.26
CA ASN A 34 -10.44 -20.19 -5.11
C ASN A 34 -11.17 -21.32 -4.36
N ASP A 35 -10.93 -21.44 -3.04
CA ASP A 35 -11.50 -22.49 -2.20
C ASP A 35 -12.79 -22.06 -1.49
N LEU A 36 -13.24 -20.81 -1.70
CA LEU A 36 -14.48 -20.29 -1.13
C LEU A 36 -15.69 -21.15 -1.53
N ALA A 37 -15.74 -21.61 -2.78
CA ALA A 37 -16.85 -22.43 -3.29
C ALA A 37 -16.91 -23.83 -2.65
N ALA A 38 -15.82 -24.29 -2.03
CA ALA A 38 -15.81 -25.55 -1.29
C ALA A 38 -16.34 -25.40 0.15
N HIS A 39 -16.34 -24.18 0.70
CA HIS A 39 -16.69 -23.91 2.10
C HIS A 39 -18.00 -23.12 2.28
N TYR A 40 -18.39 -22.33 1.28
CA TYR A 40 -19.57 -21.48 1.31
C TYR A 40 -20.44 -21.75 0.08
N SER A 41 -21.76 -21.75 0.26
CA SER A 41 -22.73 -22.02 -0.81
C SER A 41 -23.83 -20.97 -0.89
N GLY A 42 -24.41 -20.80 -2.09
CA GLY A 42 -25.56 -19.92 -2.31
C GLY A 42 -25.25 -18.42 -2.07
N ALA A 43 -26.18 -17.71 -1.42
CA ALA A 43 -26.05 -16.28 -1.17
C ALA A 43 -24.82 -15.89 -0.31
N GLN A 44 -24.35 -16.80 0.56
CA GLN A 44 -23.16 -16.56 1.38
C GLN A 44 -21.87 -16.54 0.55
N LEU A 45 -21.76 -17.40 -0.47
CA LEU A 45 -20.61 -17.43 -1.37
C LEU A 45 -20.45 -16.10 -2.12
N ALA A 46 -21.55 -15.59 -2.68
CA ALA A 46 -21.55 -14.32 -3.40
C ALA A 46 -21.15 -13.15 -2.48
N LEU A 47 -21.64 -13.15 -1.23
CA LEU A 47 -21.26 -12.13 -0.24
C LEU A 47 -19.76 -12.20 0.10
N MET A 48 -19.22 -13.40 0.33
CA MET A 48 -17.79 -13.58 0.66
C MET A 48 -16.90 -13.17 -0.51
N GLN A 49 -17.24 -13.55 -1.74
CA GLN A 49 -16.52 -13.12 -2.94
C GLN A 49 -16.54 -11.61 -3.10
N ALA A 50 -17.71 -10.97 -2.94
CA ALA A 50 -17.84 -9.52 -3.02
C ALA A 50 -16.99 -8.81 -1.95
N LYS A 51 -17.02 -9.30 -0.71
CA LYS A 51 -16.17 -8.77 0.37
C LYS A 51 -14.68 -8.94 0.09
N TYR A 52 -14.28 -10.10 -0.45
CA TYR A 52 -12.89 -10.38 -0.80
C TYR A 52 -12.38 -9.44 -1.88
N ILE A 53 -13.17 -9.25 -2.94
CA ILE A 53 -12.87 -8.35 -4.04
C ILE A 53 -12.80 -6.91 -3.53
N GLY A 54 -13.81 -6.45 -2.79
CA GLY A 54 -13.86 -5.08 -2.30
C GLY A 54 -12.75 -4.75 -1.30
N MET A 55 -12.36 -5.69 -0.44
CA MET A 55 -11.23 -5.48 0.48
C MET A 55 -9.89 -5.48 -0.25
N PHE A 56 -9.71 -6.37 -1.24
CA PHE A 56 -8.51 -6.38 -2.07
C PHE A 56 -8.38 -5.07 -2.87
N GLN A 57 -9.46 -4.63 -3.52
CA GLN A 57 -9.50 -3.38 -4.28
C GLN A 57 -9.18 -2.17 -3.39
N ALA A 58 -9.78 -2.10 -2.20
CA ALA A 58 -9.57 -0.99 -1.29
C ALA A 58 -8.13 -0.97 -0.73
N GLY A 59 -7.58 -2.12 -0.34
CA GLY A 59 -6.19 -2.23 0.11
C GLY A 59 -5.19 -1.94 -1.00
N TRP A 60 -5.41 -2.48 -2.20
CA TRP A 60 -4.57 -2.19 -3.37
C TRP A 60 -4.59 -0.70 -3.74
N PHE A 61 -5.74 -0.05 -3.65
CA PHE A 61 -5.87 1.39 -3.87
C PHE A 61 -5.06 2.19 -2.85
N VAL A 62 -5.22 1.91 -1.56
CA VAL A 62 -4.49 2.59 -0.48
C VAL A 62 -2.99 2.39 -0.64
N GLU A 63 -2.53 1.16 -0.87
CA GLU A 63 -1.13 0.81 -1.09
C GLU A 63 -0.53 1.57 -2.29
N SER A 64 -1.27 1.63 -3.41
CA SER A 64 -0.84 2.32 -4.63
C SER A 64 -0.72 3.83 -4.40
N MET A 65 -1.69 4.44 -3.72
CA MET A 65 -1.67 5.88 -3.43
C MET A 65 -0.54 6.29 -2.49
N TRP A 66 -0.28 5.48 -1.46
CA TRP A 66 0.86 5.70 -0.55
C TRP A 66 2.19 5.59 -1.29
N SER A 67 2.35 4.55 -2.11
CA SER A 67 3.56 4.34 -2.90
C SER A 67 3.81 5.50 -3.87
N GLN A 68 2.79 5.95 -4.61
CA GLN A 68 2.89 7.09 -5.52
C GLN A 68 3.29 8.38 -4.80
N THR A 69 2.66 8.66 -3.65
CA THR A 69 2.99 9.83 -2.83
C THR A 69 4.45 9.80 -2.41
N LEU A 70 4.95 8.67 -1.91
CA LEU A 70 6.34 8.53 -1.47
C LEU A 70 7.33 8.62 -2.64
N VAL A 71 7.02 8.02 -3.78
CA VAL A 71 7.83 8.09 -5.00
C VAL A 71 8.06 9.53 -5.44
N ILE A 72 7.00 10.35 -5.51
CA ILE A 72 7.10 11.76 -5.92
C ILE A 72 8.06 12.53 -5.00
N HIS A 73 8.01 12.27 -3.70
CA HIS A 73 8.89 12.92 -2.72
C HIS A 73 10.36 12.51 -2.87
N MET A 74 10.61 11.25 -3.21
CA MET A 74 11.97 10.74 -3.43
C MET A 74 12.60 11.23 -4.74
N ILE A 75 11.79 11.49 -5.76
CA ILE A 75 12.26 12.06 -7.04
C ILE A 75 12.60 13.55 -6.87
N ARG A 76 11.74 14.34 -6.20
CA ARG A 76 11.95 15.79 -6.08
C ARG A 76 13.10 16.18 -5.15
N THR A 77 13.50 15.32 -4.22
CA THR A 77 14.52 15.69 -3.23
C THR A 77 15.62 14.64 -3.11
N PRO A 78 16.91 15.02 -3.20
CA PRO A 78 18.02 14.09 -2.99
C PRO A 78 18.15 13.63 -1.52
N LYS A 79 17.43 14.22 -0.58
CA LYS A 79 17.51 13.91 0.87
C LYS A 79 16.37 13.00 1.35
N LEU A 80 16.63 12.30 2.45
CA LEU A 80 15.66 11.48 3.17
C LEU A 80 14.56 12.37 3.77
N PRO A 81 13.27 12.16 3.44
CA PRO A 81 12.19 13.07 3.86
C PRO A 81 11.94 13.10 5.38
N PHE A 82 12.33 12.07 6.14
CA PHE A 82 12.02 11.96 7.58
C PHE A 82 13.21 12.07 8.55
N ILE A 83 14.45 11.87 8.09
CA ILE A 83 15.61 11.76 9.00
C ILE A 83 16.61 12.92 8.80
N GLN A 84 16.69 13.53 7.61
CA GLN A 84 17.76 14.49 7.29
C GLN A 84 17.31 15.83 6.70
N SER A 85 16.04 16.01 6.37
CA SER A 85 15.55 17.31 5.89
C SER A 85 14.93 18.07 7.06
N ARG A 86 15.50 19.23 7.40
CA ARG A 86 14.77 20.23 8.21
C ARG A 86 13.41 20.42 7.53
N ALA A 87 12.35 20.09 8.26
CA ALA A 87 10.99 19.96 7.77
C ALA A 87 10.62 21.03 6.74
N SER A 88 10.56 20.62 5.46
CA SER A 88 9.79 21.37 4.47
C SER A 88 8.33 21.16 4.85
N ALA A 89 7.77 22.08 5.63
CA ALA A 89 6.39 22.07 6.08
C ALA A 89 5.36 21.62 5.00
N PRO A 90 5.48 22.00 3.71
CA PRO A 90 4.55 21.51 2.69
C PRO A 90 4.54 19.98 2.51
N VAL A 91 5.68 19.30 2.67
CA VAL A 91 5.83 17.86 2.42
C VAL A 91 5.24 17.03 3.55
N THR A 92 5.53 17.41 4.80
CA THR A 92 4.94 16.75 5.98
C THR A 92 3.44 17.01 6.03
N LEU A 93 3.00 18.22 5.68
CA LEU A 93 1.58 18.55 5.61
C LEU A 93 0.88 17.73 4.51
N LEU A 94 1.48 17.62 3.31
CA LEU A 94 0.91 16.86 2.20
C LEU A 94 0.88 15.35 2.47
N THR A 95 1.90 14.80 3.15
CA THR A 95 1.89 13.38 3.55
C THR A 95 0.88 13.12 4.65
N MET A 96 0.80 13.95 5.70
CA MET A 96 -0.22 13.82 6.74
C MET A 96 -1.64 14.00 6.19
N THR A 97 -1.84 14.98 5.31
CA THR A 97 -3.14 15.23 4.65
C THR A 97 -3.48 14.11 3.68
N GLY A 98 -2.51 13.65 2.87
CA GLY A 98 -2.68 12.53 1.94
C GLY A 98 -3.04 11.25 2.68
N ILE A 99 -2.30 10.91 3.74
CA ILE A 99 -2.60 9.75 4.61
C ILE A 99 -3.99 9.91 5.23
N ALA A 100 -4.33 11.07 5.77
CA ALA A 100 -5.64 11.30 6.38
C ALA A 100 -6.78 11.14 5.36
N VAL A 101 -6.69 11.80 4.20
CA VAL A 101 -7.71 11.74 3.14
C VAL A 101 -7.81 10.31 2.59
N LEU A 102 -6.69 9.65 2.30
CA LEU A 102 -6.64 8.28 1.79
C LEU A 102 -7.21 7.26 2.77
N THR A 103 -6.95 7.44 4.07
CA THR A 103 -7.47 6.57 5.12
C THR A 103 -8.97 6.75 5.28
N ILE A 104 -9.50 7.96 5.05
CA ILE A 104 -10.93 8.27 5.17
C ILE A 104 -11.73 7.76 3.96
N ILE A 105 -11.18 7.81 2.73
CA ILE A 105 -11.90 7.48 1.48
C ILE A 105 -12.67 6.14 1.55
N PRO A 106 -12.08 5.00 1.98
CA PRO A 106 -12.80 3.72 2.06
C PRO A 106 -13.97 3.71 3.05
N PHE A 107 -14.01 4.65 4.00
CA PHE A 107 -15.10 4.81 4.97
C PHE A 107 -16.15 5.85 4.55
N THR A 108 -15.98 6.47 3.38
CA THR A 108 -16.96 7.44 2.83
C THR A 108 -17.95 6.75 1.88
N PRO A 109 -19.12 7.37 1.62
CA PRO A 109 -20.05 6.89 0.59
C PRO A 109 -19.39 6.78 -0.80
N PHE A 110 -18.39 7.62 -1.07
CA PHE A 110 -17.61 7.55 -2.30
C PHE A 110 -16.81 6.24 -2.40
N GLY A 111 -16.19 5.80 -1.30
CA GLY A 111 -15.54 4.49 -1.22
C GLY A 111 -16.52 3.34 -1.48
N THR A 112 -17.72 3.40 -0.90
CA THR A 112 -18.75 2.37 -1.15
C THR A 112 -19.22 2.35 -2.60
N ALA A 113 -19.29 3.50 -3.27
CA ALA A 113 -19.63 3.59 -4.70
C ALA A 113 -18.52 3.02 -5.61
N LEU A 114 -17.27 3.04 -5.16
CA LEU A 114 -16.13 2.40 -5.84
C LEU A 114 -16.03 0.88 -5.57
N GLY A 115 -16.92 0.32 -4.74
CA GLY A 115 -16.88 -1.09 -4.36
C GLY A 115 -15.91 -1.40 -3.21
N PHE A 116 -15.42 -0.38 -2.50
CA PHE A 116 -14.52 -0.58 -1.37
C PHE A 116 -15.27 -1.12 -0.15
N VAL A 117 -14.58 -2.00 0.58
CA VAL A 117 -15.01 -2.47 1.90
C VAL A 117 -14.17 -1.74 2.95
N ALA A 118 -14.80 -1.39 4.08
CA ALA A 118 -14.12 -0.81 5.22
C ALA A 118 -12.92 -1.69 5.64
N LEU A 119 -11.71 -1.14 5.58
CA LEU A 119 -10.51 -1.91 5.91
C LEU A 119 -10.40 -2.09 7.43
N PRO A 120 -10.05 -3.30 7.91
CA PRO A 120 -9.75 -3.54 9.32
C PRO A 120 -8.58 -2.68 9.80
N ALA A 121 -8.61 -2.22 11.06
CA ALA A 121 -7.49 -1.48 11.66
C ALA A 121 -6.16 -2.26 11.60
N ALA A 122 -6.22 -3.59 11.68
CA ALA A 122 -5.07 -4.47 11.53
C ALA A 122 -4.36 -4.34 10.16
N TYR A 123 -5.07 -3.91 9.12
CA TYR A 123 -4.46 -3.68 7.80
C TYR A 123 -3.45 -2.53 7.87
N PHE A 124 -3.79 -1.46 8.58
CA PHE A 124 -2.89 -0.33 8.78
C PHE A 124 -1.67 -0.72 9.63
N ALA A 125 -1.85 -1.60 10.61
CA ALA A 125 -0.73 -2.16 11.38
C ALA A 125 0.23 -3.00 10.50
N TYR A 126 -0.28 -3.70 9.49
CA TYR A 126 0.54 -4.37 8.46
C TYR A 126 1.17 -3.38 7.46
N LEU A 127 0.45 -2.31 7.10
CA LEU A 127 0.92 -1.32 6.14
C LEU A 127 2.13 -0.53 6.64
N ILE A 128 2.14 -0.15 7.92
CA ILE A 128 3.23 0.61 8.56
C ILE A 128 4.62 -0.03 8.33
N PRO A 129 4.88 -1.30 8.74
CA PRO A 129 6.19 -1.91 8.55
C PRO A 129 6.57 -2.08 7.07
N CYS A 130 5.60 -2.33 6.18
CA CYS A 130 5.87 -2.35 4.73
C CYS A 130 6.37 -1.00 4.22
N ILE A 131 5.75 0.10 4.65
CA ILE A 131 6.17 1.46 4.28
C ILE A 131 7.55 1.79 4.88
N LEU A 132 7.81 1.42 6.13
CA LEU A 132 9.13 1.59 6.75
C LEU A 132 10.20 0.83 5.96
N LEU A 133 9.96 -0.44 5.63
CA LEU A 133 10.87 -1.27 4.84
C LEU A 133 11.13 -0.64 3.46
N TYR A 134 10.10 -0.11 2.81
CA TYR A 134 10.24 0.60 1.55
C TYR A 134 11.14 1.84 1.66
N MET A 135 10.95 2.65 2.71
CA MET A 135 11.80 3.82 2.95
C MET A 135 13.26 3.43 3.17
N VAL A 136 13.50 2.37 3.95
CA VAL A 136 14.86 1.84 4.17
C VAL A 136 15.47 1.38 2.86
N LEU A 137 14.73 0.62 2.05
CA LEU A 137 15.21 0.11 0.77
C LEU A 137 15.53 1.25 -0.20
N ALA A 138 14.62 2.20 -0.38
CA ALA A 138 14.82 3.32 -1.29
C ALA A 138 16.00 4.21 -0.88
N THR A 139 16.19 4.42 0.42
CA THR A 139 17.36 5.12 0.97
C THR A 139 18.66 4.35 0.72
N SER A 140 18.63 3.03 0.96
CA SER A 140 19.79 2.17 0.80
C SER A 140 20.24 2.12 -0.66
N LEU A 141 19.28 1.99 -1.59
CA LEU A 141 19.54 2.05 -3.03
C LEU A 141 20.15 3.39 -3.44
N LYS A 142 19.63 4.51 -2.91
CA LYS A 142 20.18 5.85 -3.19
C LYS A 142 21.62 5.98 -2.68
N LYS A 143 21.88 5.54 -1.45
CA LYS A 143 23.21 5.57 -0.84
C LYS A 143 24.20 4.66 -1.59
N ALA A 144 23.74 3.49 -2.03
CA ALA A 144 24.52 2.57 -2.85
C ALA A 144 24.81 3.17 -4.23
N TYR A 145 23.83 3.80 -4.86
CA TYR A 145 23.99 4.45 -6.17
C TYR A 145 24.99 5.61 -6.11
N VAL A 146 24.85 6.52 -5.13
CA VAL A 146 25.81 7.63 -4.94
C VAL A 146 27.21 7.11 -4.62
N ARG A 147 27.33 6.05 -3.80
CA ARG A 147 28.64 5.46 -3.46
C ARG A 147 29.29 4.76 -4.65
N HIS A 148 28.50 4.22 -5.59
CA HIS A 148 29.03 3.48 -6.74
C HIS A 148 29.31 4.39 -7.94
N TYR A 149 28.51 5.45 -8.16
CA TYR A 149 28.58 6.31 -9.35
C TYR A 149 29.13 7.72 -9.10
N GLY A 150 29.48 8.09 -7.87
CA GLY A 150 30.34 9.25 -7.56
C GLY A 150 29.71 10.64 -7.68
N GLU A 151 28.77 10.88 -8.60
CA GLU A 151 28.08 12.17 -8.77
C GLU A 151 26.63 12.01 -9.25
N LEU A 152 25.76 12.91 -8.77
CA LEU A 152 24.49 13.23 -9.42
C LEU A 152 24.79 14.29 -10.48
N LEU A 153 25.00 13.87 -11.73
CA LEU A 153 24.85 14.77 -12.88
C LEU A 153 23.35 14.92 -13.19
#